data_AF-A0A946HAY9-F1
#
_entry.id   AF-A0A946HAY9-F1
#
_cell.length_a   1.000
_cell.length_b   1.000
_cell.length_c   1.000
_cell.angle_alpha   90.00
_cell.angle_beta   90.00
_cell.angle_gamma   90.00
#
_symmetry.space_group_name_H-M   'P 1'
#
loop_
_entity.id
_entity.type
_entity.pdbx_description
1 polymer ?
#
loop_
_entity_poly.entity_id
_entity_poly.type
_entity_poly.pdbx_seq_one_letter_code
_entity_poly.pdbx_strand_id
1 'polypeptide(L)'
;ILSYDKVTDAISYELELERLNLLETLADRVAERILLEPQAVRVFVRIEKLDRGPGALGVEIVRDRQDIEQLVEPDAADKLHPRLVYLSNSAIASEHLTGWLDSLSASHVPAILCVGLPLETAPEVPNSAVARRISLLAIEQNAWVLAARDSRCVVVASKTELDWSIKNGMISVWAPSKMVLDATHPPQAATSDGVGLAKWLAEILEVQDMVFVGEEFLEEIHSEGRVQAIEPSLLQSLK
;
A
#
# COMPACT_ATOMS: atom_id res chain seq x y z
N ILE A 1 -16.14 -29.84 -16.14
CA ILE A 1 -14.82 -29.99 -15.48
C ILE A 1 -13.89 -29.01 -16.17
N LEU A 2 -13.34 -28.04 -15.44
CA LEU A 2 -12.43 -27.04 -15.99
C LEU A 2 -11.11 -27.71 -16.46
N SER A 3 -10.39 -27.10 -17.40
CA SER A 3 -9.06 -27.63 -17.76
C SER A 3 -8.08 -27.46 -16.60
N TYR A 4 -7.12 -28.37 -16.52
CA TYR A 4 -6.06 -28.32 -15.51
C TYR A 4 -5.24 -27.02 -15.61
N ASP A 5 -4.93 -26.60 -16.84
CA ASP A 5 -4.15 -25.38 -17.10
C ASP A 5 -4.80 -24.14 -16.47
N LYS A 6 -6.12 -24.01 -16.58
CA LYS A 6 -6.87 -22.89 -15.99
C LYS A 6 -6.80 -22.86 -14.46
N VAL A 7 -6.75 -24.02 -13.83
CA VAL A 7 -6.59 -24.13 -12.37
C VAL A 7 -5.16 -23.75 -11.99
N THR A 8 -4.14 -24.25 -12.70
CA THR A 8 -2.74 -23.92 -12.41
C THR A 8 -2.41 -22.45 -12.68
N ASP A 9 -3.01 -21.86 -13.71
CA ASP A 9 -2.84 -20.44 -14.04
C ASP A 9 -3.44 -19.56 -12.93
N ALA A 10 -4.62 -19.89 -12.43
CA ALA A 10 -5.25 -19.20 -11.31
C ALA A 10 -4.38 -19.26 -10.04
N ILE A 11 -3.85 -20.44 -9.72
CA ILE A 11 -2.96 -20.61 -8.56
C ILE A 11 -1.67 -19.79 -8.73
N SER A 12 -1.04 -19.88 -9.91
CA SER A 12 0.22 -19.17 -10.17
C SER A 12 0.02 -17.66 -10.10
N TYR A 13 -1.06 -17.16 -10.68
CA TYR A 13 -1.42 -15.74 -10.64
C TYR A 13 -1.58 -15.22 -9.21
N GLU A 14 -2.35 -15.90 -8.37
CA GLU A 14 -2.57 -15.46 -6.98
C GLU A 14 -1.30 -15.53 -6.12
N LEU A 15 -0.41 -16.50 -6.39
CA LEU A 15 0.89 -16.59 -5.71
C LEU A 15 1.88 -15.51 -6.15
N GLU A 16 1.79 -15.03 -7.40
CA GLU A 16 2.62 -13.95 -7.93
C GLU A 16 2.16 -12.56 -7.47
N LEU A 17 0.84 -12.40 -7.23
CA LEU A 17 0.26 -11.12 -6.82
C LEU A 17 0.71 -10.65 -5.44
N GLU A 18 0.72 -11.52 -4.44
CA GLU A 18 1.01 -11.12 -3.06
C GLU A 18 1.53 -12.31 -2.23
N ARG A 19 2.44 -12.04 -1.31
CA ARG A 19 2.85 -13.05 -0.33
C ARG A 19 1.75 -13.22 0.72
N LEU A 20 0.96 -14.27 0.59
CA LEU A 20 -0.14 -14.55 1.50
C LEU A 20 0.35 -15.25 2.77
N ASN A 21 0.07 -14.63 3.92
CA ASN A 21 0.44 -15.13 5.24
C ASN A 21 -0.54 -16.18 5.78
N LEU A 22 -1.75 -16.24 5.23
CA LEU A 22 -2.84 -17.14 5.63
C LEU A 22 -3.25 -18.01 4.45
N LEU A 23 -3.37 -19.33 4.68
CA LEU A 23 -3.78 -20.27 3.65
C LEU A 23 -5.25 -20.07 3.28
N GLU A 24 -6.06 -19.59 4.22
CA GLU A 24 -7.47 -19.24 4.06
C GLU A 24 -7.63 -18.17 2.97
N THR A 25 -6.83 -17.11 3.03
CA THR A 25 -6.86 -16.02 2.04
C THR A 25 -6.44 -16.50 0.64
N LEU A 26 -5.43 -17.37 0.57
CA LEU A 26 -5.01 -17.96 -0.70
C LEU A 26 -6.11 -18.86 -1.28
N ALA A 27 -6.71 -19.70 -0.43
CA ALA A 27 -7.78 -20.59 -0.85
C ALA A 27 -8.97 -19.80 -1.41
N ASP A 28 -9.37 -18.72 -0.71
CA ASP A 28 -10.45 -17.83 -1.15
C ASP A 28 -10.12 -17.20 -2.51
N ARG A 29 -9.00 -16.50 -2.66
CA ARG A 29 -8.66 -15.82 -3.92
C ARG A 29 -8.55 -16.78 -5.11
N VAL A 30 -7.98 -17.98 -4.89
CA VAL A 30 -7.92 -19.02 -5.93
C VAL A 30 -9.33 -19.46 -6.32
N ALA A 31 -10.24 -19.65 -5.36
CA ALA A 31 -11.63 -19.99 -5.65
C ALA A 31 -12.34 -18.89 -6.44
N GLU A 32 -12.19 -17.62 -6.03
CA GLU A 32 -12.76 -16.46 -6.70
C GLU A 32 -12.30 -16.36 -8.15
N ARG A 33 -10.98 -16.45 -8.40
CA ARG A 33 -10.42 -16.39 -9.76
C ARG A 33 -10.87 -17.54 -10.64
N ILE A 34 -10.98 -18.77 -10.11
CA ILE A 34 -11.53 -19.90 -10.87
C ILE A 34 -13.00 -19.66 -11.23
N LEU A 35 -13.79 -19.07 -10.32
CA LEU A 35 -15.21 -18.79 -10.54
C LEU A 35 -15.48 -17.66 -11.56
N LEU A 36 -14.46 -16.87 -11.92
CA LEU A 36 -14.54 -15.93 -13.06
C LEU A 36 -14.70 -16.64 -14.41
N GLU A 37 -14.31 -17.92 -14.51
CA GLU A 37 -14.49 -18.69 -15.73
C GLU A 37 -15.99 -19.00 -15.97
N PRO A 38 -16.55 -18.72 -17.16
CA PRO A 38 -17.99 -18.86 -17.42
C PRO A 38 -18.57 -20.26 -17.18
N GLN A 39 -17.71 -21.29 -17.16
CA GLN A 39 -18.10 -22.69 -16.94
C GLN A 39 -18.04 -23.13 -15.47
N ALA A 40 -17.42 -22.35 -14.57
CA ALA A 40 -17.21 -22.70 -13.16
C ALA A 40 -18.38 -22.27 -12.25
N VAL A 41 -19.20 -23.21 -11.80
CA VAL A 41 -20.39 -22.91 -10.96
C VAL A 41 -20.10 -22.98 -9.46
N ARG A 42 -19.24 -23.91 -9.05
CA ARG A 42 -18.83 -24.15 -7.66
C ARG A 42 -17.38 -24.63 -7.63
N VAL A 43 -16.62 -24.23 -6.63
CA VAL A 43 -15.21 -24.63 -6.43
C VAL A 43 -15.01 -25.15 -5.00
N PHE A 44 -14.28 -26.24 -4.89
CA PHE A 44 -13.77 -26.79 -3.63
C PHE A 44 -12.25 -26.62 -3.64
N VAL A 45 -11.71 -25.84 -2.70
CA VAL A 45 -10.26 -25.62 -2.61
C VAL A 45 -9.77 -26.24 -1.32
N ARG A 46 -8.77 -27.12 -1.43
CA ARG A 46 -8.07 -27.72 -0.30
C ARG A 46 -6.58 -27.45 -0.44
N ILE A 47 -6.01 -26.75 0.55
CA ILE A 47 -4.58 -26.46 0.62
C ILE A 47 -4.01 -27.15 1.84
N GLU A 48 -3.01 -27.99 1.65
CA GLU A 48 -2.34 -28.75 2.71
C GLU A 48 -0.84 -28.42 2.70
N LYS A 49 -0.26 -28.16 3.87
CA LYS A 49 1.19 -28.08 4.01
C LYS A 49 1.79 -29.49 3.93
N LEU A 50 2.72 -29.69 3.01
CA LEU A 50 3.48 -30.93 2.86
C LEU A 50 4.61 -31.00 3.91
N ASP A 51 4.28 -30.85 5.19
CA ASP A 51 5.27 -30.96 6.27
C ASP A 51 5.44 -32.42 6.74
N ARG A 52 6.69 -32.83 6.98
CA ARG A 52 7.09 -34.17 7.43
C ARG A 52 6.92 -34.37 8.96
N GLY A 53 5.79 -33.97 9.54
CA GLY A 53 5.49 -34.10 10.97
C GLY A 53 4.13 -34.74 11.25
N PRO A 54 3.83 -35.19 12.48
CA PRO A 54 2.53 -35.77 12.81
C PRO A 54 1.45 -34.68 12.86
N GLY A 55 0.75 -34.49 11.74
CA GLY A 55 -0.41 -33.61 11.59
C GLY A 55 -0.49 -32.99 10.20
N ALA A 56 -1.64 -33.09 9.53
CA ALA A 56 -1.90 -32.37 8.28
C ALA A 56 -2.48 -30.99 8.62
N LEU A 57 -1.70 -29.93 8.40
CA LEU A 57 -2.14 -28.55 8.60
C LEU A 57 -2.56 -27.98 7.25
N GLY A 58 -3.80 -27.52 7.15
CA GLY A 58 -4.38 -27.06 5.89
C GLY A 58 -5.74 -26.39 6.09
N VAL A 59 -6.31 -25.95 4.97
CA VAL A 59 -7.63 -25.32 4.88
C VAL A 59 -8.43 -26.00 3.77
N GLU A 60 -9.73 -26.13 3.99
CA GLU A 60 -10.69 -26.57 2.98
C GLU A 60 -11.87 -25.59 2.96
N ILE A 61 -12.20 -25.08 1.76
CA ILE A 61 -13.33 -24.17 1.56
C ILE A 61 -14.19 -24.61 0.38
N VAL A 62 -15.43 -24.08 0.36
CA VAL A 62 -16.36 -24.21 -0.76
C VAL A 62 -16.88 -22.81 -1.11
N ARG A 63 -16.89 -22.49 -2.40
CA ARG A 63 -17.46 -21.24 -2.95
C ARG A 63 -18.35 -21.54 -4.14
N ASP A 64 -19.44 -20.80 -4.23
CA ASP A 64 -20.37 -20.80 -5.35
C ASP A 64 -20.27 -19.50 -6.15
N ARG A 65 -20.62 -19.53 -7.43
CA ARG A 65 -20.60 -18.32 -8.28
C ARG A 65 -21.42 -17.16 -7.70
N GLN A 66 -22.51 -17.45 -7.00
CA GLN A 66 -23.34 -16.45 -6.34
C GLN A 66 -22.60 -15.69 -5.23
N ASP A 67 -21.60 -16.32 -4.60
CA ASP A 67 -20.75 -15.66 -3.60
C ASP A 67 -19.88 -14.58 -4.26
N ILE A 68 -19.48 -14.78 -5.53
CA ILE A 68 -18.65 -13.84 -6.29
C ILE A 68 -19.44 -12.68 -6.83
N GLU A 69 -20.67 -12.92 -7.31
CA GLU A 69 -21.56 -11.86 -7.81
C GLU A 69 -21.86 -10.79 -6.74
N GLN A 70 -21.74 -11.13 -5.46
CA GLN A 70 -21.86 -10.20 -4.33
C GLN A 70 -20.54 -9.50 -3.97
N LEU A 71 -19.40 -10.04 -4.38
CA LEU A 71 -18.05 -9.55 -4.11
C LEU A 71 -17.43 -8.78 -5.27
N VAL A 72 -18.10 -8.71 -6.44
CA VAL A 72 -17.61 -7.99 -7.61
C VAL A 72 -17.19 -6.59 -7.19
N GLU A 73 -15.88 -6.33 -7.26
CA GLU A 73 -15.34 -5.00 -7.02
C GLU A 73 -16.07 -4.00 -7.94
N PRO A 74 -16.31 -2.77 -7.48
CA PRO A 74 -16.89 -1.74 -8.34
C PRO A 74 -16.14 -1.71 -9.68
N ASP A 75 -16.88 -1.50 -10.77
CA ASP A 75 -16.33 -1.47 -12.12
C ASP A 75 -15.07 -0.59 -12.16
N ALA A 76 -14.08 -0.88 -13.01
CA ALA A 76 -12.79 -0.16 -13.01
C ALA A 76 -12.95 1.38 -13.13
N ALA A 77 -14.11 1.83 -13.63
CA ALA A 77 -14.51 3.24 -13.70
C ALA A 77 -14.86 3.90 -12.35
N ASP A 78 -15.16 3.13 -11.30
CA ASP A 78 -15.56 3.60 -9.96
C ASP A 78 -14.42 3.53 -8.93
N LYS A 79 -13.20 3.13 -9.35
CA LYS A 79 -12.03 3.05 -8.46
C LYS A 79 -11.51 4.46 -8.16
N LEU A 80 -11.58 4.88 -6.89
CA LEU A 80 -11.01 6.14 -6.43
C LEU A 80 -9.47 6.09 -6.50
N HIS A 81 -8.87 7.01 -7.24
CA HIS A 81 -7.43 7.19 -7.33
C HIS A 81 -6.98 8.23 -6.30
N PRO A 82 -6.20 7.86 -5.27
CA PRO A 82 -5.82 8.81 -4.23
C PRO A 82 -4.73 9.75 -4.73
N ARG A 83 -4.60 10.89 -4.04
CA ARG A 83 -3.42 11.75 -4.09
C ARG A 83 -2.39 11.26 -3.08
N LEU A 84 -1.14 11.15 -3.50
CA LEU A 84 -0.03 10.87 -2.60
C LEU A 84 0.70 12.18 -2.27
N VAL A 85 0.82 12.50 -0.99
CA VAL A 85 1.55 13.69 -0.53
C VAL A 85 2.78 13.25 0.24
N TYR A 86 3.96 13.54 -0.28
CA TYR A 86 5.22 13.31 0.42
C TYR A 86 5.61 14.55 1.22
N LEU A 87 5.80 14.41 2.53
CA LEU A 87 6.18 15.50 3.42
C LEU A 87 7.64 15.35 3.84
N SER A 88 8.44 16.40 3.62
CA SER A 88 9.75 16.53 4.23
C SER A 88 9.66 16.70 5.75
N ASN A 89 10.78 16.54 6.45
CA ASN A 89 10.85 16.82 7.89
C ASN A 89 10.54 18.29 8.20
N SER A 90 10.92 19.23 7.32
CA SER A 90 10.56 20.65 7.46
C SER A 90 9.06 20.88 7.27
N ALA A 91 8.41 20.16 6.35
CA ALA A 91 6.97 20.20 6.16
C ALA A 91 6.20 19.61 7.37
N ILE A 92 6.66 18.49 7.93
CA ILE A 92 6.07 17.91 9.16
C ILE A 92 6.16 18.90 10.33
N ALA A 93 7.28 19.63 10.43
CA ALA A 93 7.49 20.63 11.48
C ALA A 93 6.75 21.96 11.24
N SER A 94 6.31 22.24 10.01
CA SER A 94 5.73 23.51 9.59
C SER A 94 4.46 23.89 10.38
N GLU A 95 4.27 25.19 10.58
CA GLU A 95 3.03 25.75 11.13
C GLU A 95 1.85 25.64 10.14
N HIS A 96 2.13 25.45 8.86
CA HIS A 96 1.12 25.32 7.80
C HIS A 96 0.54 23.91 7.67
N LEU A 97 1.09 22.91 8.41
CA LEU A 97 0.67 21.51 8.33
C LEU A 97 -0.84 21.33 8.49
N THR A 98 -1.43 21.93 9.53
CA THR A 98 -2.87 21.81 9.78
C THR A 98 -3.69 22.38 8.61
N GLY A 99 -3.27 23.49 8.02
CA GLY A 99 -3.96 24.10 6.87
C GLY A 99 -3.87 23.26 5.58
N TRP A 100 -2.75 22.55 5.39
CA TRP A 100 -2.63 21.56 4.32
C TRP A 100 -3.57 20.37 4.55
N LEU A 101 -3.63 19.84 5.78
CA LEU A 101 -4.54 18.75 6.13
C LEU A 101 -6.02 19.16 6.01
N ASP A 102 -6.35 20.42 6.32
CA ASP A 102 -7.68 20.99 6.08
C ASP A 102 -8.03 21.01 4.59
N SER A 103 -7.07 21.40 3.75
CA SER A 103 -7.25 21.40 2.30
C SER A 103 -7.45 19.99 1.74
N LEU A 104 -6.68 19.01 2.22
CA LEU A 104 -6.82 17.60 1.85
C LEU A 104 -8.16 17.03 2.30
N SER A 105 -8.58 17.31 3.55
CA SER A 105 -9.85 16.83 4.11
C SER A 105 -11.07 17.40 3.38
N ALA A 106 -10.94 18.60 2.81
CA ALA A 106 -12.00 19.25 2.03
C ALA A 106 -11.99 18.85 0.54
N SER A 107 -10.95 18.16 0.06
CA SER A 107 -10.89 17.64 -1.30
C SER A 107 -11.77 16.39 -1.44
N HIS A 108 -12.25 16.13 -2.66
CA HIS A 108 -12.95 14.89 -2.98
C HIS A 108 -11.96 13.75 -3.32
N VAL A 109 -10.67 14.08 -3.42
CA VAL A 109 -9.60 13.12 -3.70
C VAL A 109 -9.03 12.62 -2.38
N PRO A 110 -9.11 11.31 -2.07
CA PRO A 110 -8.54 10.76 -0.85
C PRO A 110 -7.02 10.96 -0.81
N ALA A 111 -6.46 11.20 0.37
CA ALA A 111 -5.05 11.54 0.51
C ALA A 111 -4.27 10.49 1.32
N ILE A 112 -3.09 10.12 0.80
CA ILE A 112 -2.12 9.28 1.49
C ILE A 112 -0.87 10.09 1.72
N LEU A 113 -0.44 10.20 2.97
CA LEU A 113 0.76 10.89 3.38
C LEU A 113 1.93 9.92 3.45
N CYS A 114 3.02 10.28 2.80
CA CYS A 114 4.31 9.59 2.87
C CYS A 114 5.35 10.50 3.52
N VAL A 115 6.29 9.89 4.23
CA VAL A 115 7.39 10.61 4.89
C VAL A 115 8.72 9.90 4.63
N GLY A 116 9.82 10.61 4.83
CA GLY A 116 11.17 10.08 4.74
C GLY A 116 11.74 9.61 6.07
N LEU A 117 13.05 9.41 6.10
CA LEU A 117 13.78 9.18 7.35
C LEU A 117 13.60 10.38 8.31
N PRO A 118 13.52 10.13 9.62
CA PRO A 118 13.52 11.19 10.63
C PRO A 118 14.87 11.91 10.65
N LEU A 119 14.92 13.06 11.34
CA LEU A 119 16.17 13.80 11.52
C LEU A 119 17.15 13.06 12.45
N GLU A 120 16.62 12.31 13.42
CA GLU A 120 17.41 11.45 14.28
C GLU A 120 17.97 10.25 13.51
N THR A 121 19.24 9.96 13.72
CA THR A 121 19.90 8.84 13.05
C THR A 121 19.50 7.51 13.69
N ALA A 122 19.14 6.56 12.83
CA ALA A 122 18.94 5.18 13.24
C ALA A 122 20.28 4.48 13.56
N PRO A 123 20.28 3.41 14.37
CA PRO A 123 21.48 2.63 14.63
C PRO A 123 22.10 2.05 13.35
N GLU A 124 23.40 2.26 13.16
CA GLU A 124 24.14 1.64 12.07
C GLU A 124 24.50 0.19 12.41
N VAL A 125 24.28 -0.71 11.45
CA VAL A 125 24.57 -2.14 11.60
C VAL A 125 25.26 -2.68 10.34
N PRO A 126 26.22 -3.61 10.47
CA PRO A 126 26.99 -4.10 9.32
C PRO A 126 26.17 -5.05 8.42
N ASN A 127 25.12 -5.67 8.93
CA ASN A 127 24.28 -6.57 8.13
C ASN A 127 23.26 -5.77 7.31
N SER A 128 23.40 -5.81 5.98
CA SER A 128 22.55 -5.04 5.05
C SER A 128 21.06 -5.39 5.14
N ALA A 129 20.71 -6.66 5.37
CA ALA A 129 19.31 -7.06 5.53
C ALA A 129 18.69 -6.54 6.84
N VAL A 130 19.49 -6.39 7.89
CA VAL A 130 19.06 -5.76 9.15
C VAL A 130 19.01 -4.25 9.01
N ALA A 131 20.03 -3.62 8.40
CA ALA A 131 20.05 -2.19 8.12
C ALA A 131 18.81 -1.76 7.31
N ARG A 132 18.44 -2.56 6.29
CA ARG A 132 17.22 -2.38 5.50
C ARG A 132 15.96 -2.30 6.37
N ARG A 133 15.80 -3.23 7.32
CA ARG A 133 14.65 -3.22 8.25
C ARG A 133 14.68 -2.02 9.19
N ILE A 134 15.86 -1.67 9.70
CA ILE A 134 16.03 -0.49 10.56
C ILE A 134 15.61 0.78 9.82
N SER A 135 15.99 0.94 8.55
CA SER A 135 15.57 2.10 7.75
C SER A 135 14.06 2.17 7.55
N LEU A 136 13.40 1.05 7.24
CA LEU A 136 11.94 1.01 7.11
C LEU A 136 11.25 1.36 8.43
N LEU A 137 11.73 0.81 9.55
CA LEU A 137 11.22 1.14 10.88
C LEU A 137 11.46 2.60 11.26
N ALA A 138 12.57 3.20 10.83
CA ALA A 138 12.84 4.62 11.05
C ALA A 138 11.85 5.51 10.29
N ILE A 139 11.51 5.15 9.04
CA ILE A 139 10.46 5.85 8.29
C ILE A 139 9.10 5.70 9.00
N GLU A 140 8.78 4.52 9.54
CA GLU A 140 7.55 4.33 10.33
C GLU A 140 7.54 5.17 11.61
N GLN A 141 8.67 5.29 12.31
CA GLN A 141 8.77 6.20 13.45
C GLN A 141 8.46 7.64 13.04
N ASN A 142 8.96 8.08 11.88
CA ASN A 142 8.64 9.42 11.37
C ASN A 142 7.16 9.57 10.98
N ALA A 143 6.52 8.50 10.50
CA ALA A 143 5.07 8.48 10.27
C ALA A 143 4.29 8.70 11.58
N TRP A 144 4.76 8.12 12.68
CA TRP A 144 4.19 8.37 14.02
C TRP A 144 4.49 9.78 14.54
N VAL A 145 5.64 10.36 14.21
CA VAL A 145 5.93 11.78 14.51
C VAL A 145 4.92 12.69 13.82
N LEU A 146 4.62 12.45 12.54
CA LEU A 146 3.57 13.15 11.82
C LEU A 146 2.18 12.92 12.45
N ALA A 147 1.85 11.67 12.79
CA ALA A 147 0.58 11.33 13.43
C ALA A 147 0.36 12.03 14.77
N ALA A 148 1.43 12.32 15.51
CA ALA A 148 1.36 13.08 16.75
C ALA A 148 1.02 14.57 16.54
N ARG A 149 1.16 15.11 15.31
CA ARG A 149 0.88 16.52 14.99
C ARG A 149 -0.61 16.81 14.79
N ASP A 150 -1.38 15.84 14.31
CA ASP A 150 -2.82 16.01 14.01
C ASP A 150 -3.54 14.66 14.07
N SER A 151 -4.70 14.61 14.74
CA SER A 151 -5.46 13.37 14.94
C SER A 151 -6.01 12.75 13.65
N ARG A 152 -6.05 13.49 12.54
CA ARG A 152 -6.46 12.96 11.22
C ARG A 152 -5.39 12.09 10.56
N CYS A 153 -4.13 12.20 10.99
CA CYS A 153 -3.02 11.45 10.45
C CYS A 153 -2.99 10.02 11.02
N VAL A 154 -3.84 9.13 10.50
CA VAL A 154 -3.91 7.74 10.95
C VAL A 154 -2.86 6.89 10.25
N VAL A 155 -1.94 6.27 11.01
CA VAL A 155 -0.89 5.42 10.46
C VAL A 155 -1.45 4.06 10.05
N VAL A 156 -1.16 3.63 8.82
CA VAL A 156 -1.60 2.35 8.24
C VAL A 156 -0.44 1.62 7.58
N ALA A 157 -0.43 0.29 7.64
CA ALA A 157 0.74 -0.51 7.24
C ALA A 157 0.44 -1.50 6.10
N SER A 158 -0.83 -1.67 5.71
CA SER A 158 -1.23 -2.64 4.69
C SER A 158 -2.04 -2.01 3.55
N LYS A 159 -2.02 -2.67 2.39
CA LYS A 159 -2.82 -2.27 1.23
C LYS A 159 -4.32 -2.24 1.56
N THR A 160 -4.82 -3.23 2.30
CA THR A 160 -6.24 -3.28 2.68
C THR A 160 -6.65 -2.09 3.56
N GLU A 161 -5.80 -1.66 4.49
CA GLU A 161 -6.07 -0.47 5.33
C GLU A 161 -6.03 0.82 4.50
N LEU A 162 -5.11 0.91 3.54
CA LEU A 162 -5.06 2.02 2.58
C LEU A 162 -6.33 2.06 1.72
N ASP A 163 -6.71 0.94 1.10
CA ASP A 163 -7.93 0.82 0.28
C ASP A 163 -9.18 1.18 1.08
N TRP A 164 -9.24 0.78 2.36
CA TRP A 164 -10.33 1.17 3.25
C TRP A 164 -10.32 2.67 3.54
N SER A 165 -9.16 3.27 3.79
CA SER A 165 -9.03 4.72 4.04
C SER A 165 -9.44 5.54 2.81
N ILE A 166 -9.03 5.10 1.61
CA ILE A 166 -9.37 5.70 0.32
C ILE A 166 -10.90 5.69 0.13
N LYS A 167 -11.54 4.52 0.31
CA LYS A 167 -13.00 4.36 0.14
C LYS A 167 -13.83 5.23 1.10
N ASN A 168 -13.27 5.59 2.26
CA ASN A 168 -13.92 6.41 3.27
C ASN A 168 -13.45 7.88 3.25
N GLY A 169 -12.62 8.27 2.28
CA GLY A 169 -12.11 9.65 2.16
C GLY A 169 -11.26 10.11 3.35
N MET A 170 -10.65 9.20 4.09
CA MET A 170 -9.82 9.55 5.24
C MET A 170 -8.37 9.76 4.83
N ILE A 171 -7.71 10.68 5.53
CA ILE A 171 -6.27 10.85 5.44
C ILE A 171 -5.61 9.66 6.13
N SER A 172 -4.60 9.08 5.48
CA SER A 172 -3.78 8.01 6.05
C SER A 172 -2.31 8.35 5.93
N VAL A 173 -1.49 7.88 6.87
CA VAL A 173 -0.03 7.99 6.83
C VAL A 173 0.55 6.59 6.60
N TRP A 174 1.34 6.42 5.56
CA TRP A 174 1.84 5.11 5.19
C TRP A 174 3.06 4.68 6.02
N ALA A 175 2.94 3.55 6.70
CA ALA A 175 4.02 2.82 7.35
C ALA A 175 4.55 1.69 6.42
N PRO A 176 5.76 1.82 5.85
CA PRO A 176 6.14 1.02 4.68
C PRO A 176 6.56 -0.42 4.95
N SER A 177 6.98 -0.80 6.16
CA SER A 177 7.73 -2.04 6.38
C SER A 177 6.95 -3.26 5.94
N LYS A 178 5.67 -3.35 6.32
CA LYS A 178 4.85 -4.52 6.02
C LYS A 178 4.68 -4.69 4.51
N MET A 179 4.20 -3.66 3.80
CA MET A 179 4.03 -3.72 2.35
C MET A 179 5.34 -4.01 1.61
N VAL A 180 6.43 -3.36 2.00
CA VAL A 180 7.73 -3.51 1.32
C VAL A 180 8.39 -4.88 1.59
N LEU A 181 8.16 -5.47 2.76
CA LEU A 181 8.71 -6.79 3.12
C LEU A 181 7.86 -7.95 2.60
N ASP A 182 6.55 -7.74 2.46
CA ASP A 182 5.60 -8.73 1.95
C ASP A 182 5.49 -8.70 0.40
N ALA A 183 6.00 -7.66 -0.26
CA ALA A 183 5.94 -7.51 -1.71
C ALA A 183 6.66 -8.64 -2.48
N THR A 184 5.97 -9.21 -3.47
CA THR A 184 6.58 -10.10 -4.47
C THR A 184 7.51 -9.32 -5.40
N HIS A 185 7.14 -8.08 -5.72
CA HIS A 185 7.92 -7.13 -6.50
C HIS A 185 8.26 -5.89 -5.64
N PRO A 186 9.28 -5.98 -4.77
CA PRO A 186 9.65 -4.88 -3.89
C PRO A 186 10.21 -3.68 -4.68
N PRO A 187 10.21 -2.48 -4.09
CA PRO A 187 10.81 -1.30 -4.71
C PRO A 187 12.29 -1.54 -5.04
N GLN A 188 12.72 -1.07 -6.20
CA GLN A 188 14.14 -1.10 -6.59
C GLN A 188 14.98 -0.04 -5.85
N ALA A 189 14.32 1.01 -5.36
CA ALA A 189 14.94 2.07 -4.56
C ALA A 189 15.54 1.52 -3.25
N ALA A 190 16.54 2.22 -2.73
CA ALA A 190 17.05 1.93 -1.39
C ALA A 190 15.93 2.10 -0.36
N THR A 191 15.90 1.29 0.69
CA THR A 191 14.87 1.46 1.74
C THR A 191 15.05 2.69 2.62
N SER A 192 16.19 3.36 2.49
CA SER A 192 16.43 4.70 3.03
C SER A 192 15.91 5.81 2.11
N ASP A 193 15.58 5.49 0.85
CA ASP A 193 15.04 6.44 -0.13
C ASP A 193 13.52 6.50 -0.01
N GLY A 194 13.03 7.37 0.89
CA GLY A 194 11.60 7.58 1.10
C GLY A 194 10.85 8.01 -0.16
N VAL A 195 11.48 8.82 -1.03
CA VAL A 195 10.89 9.26 -2.30
C VAL A 195 10.70 8.07 -3.25
N GLY A 196 11.70 7.21 -3.36
CA GLY A 196 11.61 5.98 -4.14
C GLY A 196 10.53 5.02 -3.62
N LEU A 197 10.39 4.89 -2.31
CA LEU A 197 9.30 4.10 -1.69
C LEU A 197 7.92 4.69 -1.99
N ALA A 198 7.78 6.02 -1.93
CA ALA A 198 6.54 6.71 -2.25
C ALA A 198 6.15 6.56 -3.73
N LYS A 199 7.12 6.62 -4.65
CA LYS A 199 6.89 6.37 -6.09
C LYS A 199 6.44 4.93 -6.35
N TRP A 200 7.04 3.96 -5.66
CA TRP A 200 6.59 2.56 -5.74
C TRP A 200 5.16 2.37 -5.22
N LEU A 201 4.80 3.02 -4.10
CA LEU A 201 3.42 3.00 -3.61
C LEU A 201 2.46 3.65 -4.61
N ALA A 202 2.88 4.76 -5.24
CA ALA A 202 2.09 5.45 -6.26
C ALA A 202 1.75 4.56 -7.45
N GLU A 203 2.68 3.71 -7.89
CA GLU A 203 2.45 2.72 -8.95
C GLU A 203 1.45 1.64 -8.51
N ILE A 204 1.57 1.12 -7.28
CA ILE A 204 0.67 0.08 -6.75
C ILE A 204 -0.77 0.56 -6.63
N LEU A 205 -0.96 1.80 -6.19
CA LEU A 205 -2.27 2.38 -5.93
C LEU A 205 -2.84 3.13 -7.14
N GLU A 206 -2.08 3.24 -8.24
CA GLU A 206 -2.45 4.00 -9.43
C GLU A 206 -2.89 5.43 -9.05
N VAL A 207 -2.05 6.14 -8.29
CA VAL A 207 -2.42 7.46 -7.73
C VAL A 207 -2.84 8.46 -8.81
N GLN A 208 -3.74 9.37 -8.45
CA GLN A 208 -4.16 10.47 -9.30
C GLN A 208 -2.97 11.40 -9.58
N ASP A 209 -2.25 11.77 -8.53
CA ASP A 209 -1.08 12.64 -8.56
C ASP A 209 -0.21 12.48 -7.31
N MET A 210 1.00 13.02 -7.40
CA MET A 210 1.97 13.09 -6.32
C MET A 210 2.36 14.54 -6.05
N VAL A 211 2.31 14.94 -4.77
CA VAL A 211 2.75 16.26 -4.33
C VAL A 211 3.88 16.11 -3.32
N PHE A 212 5.02 16.73 -3.57
CA PHE A 212 6.18 16.73 -2.68
C PHE A 212 6.28 18.08 -1.98
N VAL A 213 6.20 18.09 -0.66
CA VAL A 213 6.25 19.31 0.16
C VAL A 213 7.59 19.37 0.86
N GLY A 214 8.45 20.31 0.46
CA GLY A 214 9.83 20.42 0.92
C GLY A 214 10.67 21.25 -0.05
N GLU A 215 11.51 22.15 0.46
CA GLU A 215 12.39 22.98 -0.36
C GLU A 215 13.39 22.13 -1.15
N GLU A 216 13.82 21.00 -0.56
CA GLU A 216 14.73 20.05 -1.19
C GLU A 216 14.17 19.46 -2.50
N PHE A 217 12.84 19.42 -2.66
CA PHE A 217 12.21 18.81 -3.83
C PHE A 217 12.06 19.77 -5.01
N LEU A 218 12.22 21.08 -4.82
CA LEU A 218 12.00 22.07 -5.87
C LEU A 218 13.01 21.93 -7.02
N GLU A 219 14.24 21.54 -6.70
CA GLU A 219 15.32 21.35 -7.67
C GLU A 219 15.41 19.88 -8.12
N GLU A 220 15.14 18.93 -7.22
CA GLU A 220 15.29 17.50 -7.47
C GLU A 220 14.10 16.87 -8.21
N ILE A 221 12.89 17.43 -8.04
CA ILE A 221 11.67 16.90 -8.62
C ILE A 221 11.16 17.90 -9.66
N HIS A 222 11.48 17.62 -10.91
CA HIS A 222 10.90 18.35 -12.04
C HIS A 222 9.39 18.14 -12.07
N SER A 223 8.63 19.23 -11.94
CA SER A 223 7.17 19.20 -11.99
C SER A 223 6.73 18.89 -13.41
N GLU A 224 6.51 17.60 -13.71
CA GLU A 224 6.05 17.11 -15.00
C GLU A 224 4.84 16.18 -14.82
N GLY A 225 3.79 16.42 -15.61
CA GLY A 225 2.59 15.59 -15.62
C GLY A 225 1.82 15.64 -14.29
N ARG A 226 1.80 14.50 -13.57
CA ARG A 226 1.05 14.28 -12.33
C ARG A 226 1.91 14.44 -11.07
N VAL A 227 3.10 15.03 -11.19
CA VAL A 227 4.04 15.23 -10.08
C VAL A 227 4.30 16.72 -9.89
N GLN A 228 4.19 17.19 -8.65
CA GLN A 228 4.45 18.58 -8.27
C GLN A 228 5.34 18.66 -7.03
N ALA A 229 6.25 19.62 -6.99
CA ALA A 229 6.99 20.01 -5.79
C ALA A 229 6.53 21.40 -5.30
N ILE A 230 6.37 21.57 -3.99
CA ILE A 230 5.94 22.83 -3.36
C ILE A 230 6.77 23.15 -2.11
N GLU A 231 6.94 24.45 -1.84
CA GLU A 231 7.61 24.92 -0.63
C GLU A 231 6.74 24.71 0.62
N PRO A 232 7.36 24.40 1.78
CA PRO A 232 6.66 24.33 3.06
C PRO A 232 6.06 25.66 3.54
N SER A 233 6.49 26.79 2.96
CA SER A 233 6.00 28.15 3.25
C SER A 233 4.68 28.48 2.52
N LEU A 234 4.35 27.70 1.50
CA LEU A 234 3.20 27.95 0.64
C LEU A 234 1.97 27.18 1.15
N LEU A 235 0.95 27.91 1.59
CA LEU A 235 -0.43 27.44 1.66
C LEU A 235 -1.03 27.33 0.23
N GLN A 236 -0.31 26.69 -0.70
CA GLN A 236 -0.98 26.21 -1.90
C GLN A 236 -2.00 25.18 -1.42
N SER A 237 -3.27 25.45 -1.65
CA SER A 237 -4.33 24.52 -1.29
C SER A 237 -4.02 23.21 -2.00
N LEU A 238 -3.72 22.14 -1.25
CA LEU A 238 -3.55 20.77 -1.75
C LEU A 238 -4.90 20.21 -2.28
N LYS A 239 -5.62 21.01 -3.07
CA LYS A 239 -6.95 20.74 -3.62
C LYS A 239 -6.90 19.82 -4.82
#